data_AF-A0A920YGA9-F1
#
_entry.id   AF-A0A920YGA9-F1
#
_cell.length_a   1.000
_cell.length_b   1.000
_cell.length_c   1.000
_cell.angle_alpha   90.00
_cell.angle_beta   90.00
_cell.angle_gamma   90.00
#
_symmetry.space_group_name_H-M   'P 1'
#
loop_
_entity.id
_entity.type
_entity.pdbx_description
1 polymer ?
#
loop_
_entity_poly.entity_id
_entity_poly.type
_entity_poly.pdbx_seq_one_letter_code
_entity_poly.pdbx_strand_id
1 'polypeptide(L)'
;LIGEGDWNDGMSAVGCEMKGESVWLGHFLYVILGEFARIASRRGEEETAARYTARAEGLRASINEHAWDGEWYIRATDDEGRVLGSRQCAEGQIFLNAQTWAVIAGTATPERAKVAMEAVEGLLEQEYGPLLFYPAYARVDARIGYLTRYAPGMRENGGVYTHAATWAVLAECLLGRGDAAYRMYRKMCPIYRGLAPERYQAEPYVTPGNVDGPDSACFGRGSWTWYTGSAAWMLKVGIEGILGVRPVYEGLLVDPCIPSHWDGFRVRRVFRGAVYEIEVQNPDHVSSGVAEVVVDSHRQEGNVIPSFGDGRTHTVKITLGT
;
A
#
# COMPACT_ATOMS: atom_id res chain seq x y z
N LEU A 1 -11.09 -16.78 -5.37
CA LEU A 1 -11.28 -17.73 -4.27
C LEU A 1 -10.14 -17.58 -3.29
N ILE A 2 -10.42 -17.66 -1.99
CA ILE A 2 -9.42 -17.50 -0.92
C ILE A 2 -8.71 -18.80 -0.55
N GLY A 3 -9.34 -19.97 -0.74
CA GLY A 3 -8.70 -21.24 -0.42
C GLY A 3 -8.26 -21.34 1.06
N GLU A 4 -7.08 -21.89 1.28
CA GLU A 4 -6.42 -22.00 2.60
C GLU A 4 -5.59 -20.75 2.95
N GLY A 5 -5.84 -19.62 2.31
CA GLY A 5 -5.14 -18.36 2.57
C GLY A 5 -4.92 -17.54 1.32
N ASP A 6 -4.84 -16.23 1.51
CA ASP A 6 -4.32 -15.31 0.50
C ASP A 6 -2.98 -14.74 0.98
N TRP A 7 -2.70 -13.44 0.82
CA TRP A 7 -1.50 -12.86 1.44
C TRP A 7 -1.48 -12.97 2.97
N ASN A 8 -2.66 -13.02 3.61
CA ASN A 8 -2.74 -13.29 5.04
C ASN A 8 -2.85 -14.79 5.27
N ASP A 9 -1.69 -15.43 5.47
CA ASP A 9 -1.58 -16.86 5.73
C ASP A 9 -2.42 -17.31 6.96
N GLY A 10 -2.70 -16.39 7.90
CA GLY A 10 -3.49 -16.66 9.09
C GLY A 10 -4.97 -16.96 8.81
N MET A 11 -5.49 -16.51 7.66
CA MET A 11 -6.87 -16.78 7.21
C MET A 11 -7.00 -18.18 6.60
N SER A 12 -6.40 -19.17 7.28
CA SER A 12 -6.07 -20.48 6.73
C SER A 12 -7.24 -21.46 6.60
N ALA A 13 -8.42 -21.09 7.09
CA ALA A 13 -9.59 -21.97 7.10
C ALA A 13 -10.84 -21.35 6.46
N VAL A 14 -10.70 -20.16 5.85
CA VAL A 14 -11.84 -19.38 5.36
C VAL A 14 -12.51 -20.01 4.14
N GLY A 15 -11.73 -20.63 3.25
CA GLY A 15 -12.21 -21.09 1.95
C GLY A 15 -11.73 -22.49 1.56
N CYS A 16 -11.53 -23.41 2.51
CA CYS A 16 -11.02 -24.75 2.27
C CYS A 16 -11.88 -25.57 1.28
N GLU A 17 -13.17 -25.27 1.15
CA GLU A 17 -14.06 -25.89 0.15
C GLU A 17 -14.05 -25.18 -1.22
N MET A 18 -13.16 -24.20 -1.40
CA MET A 18 -13.00 -23.43 -2.64
C MET A 18 -14.28 -22.70 -3.08
N LYS A 19 -15.07 -22.22 -2.10
CA LYS A 19 -16.23 -21.34 -2.32
C LYS A 19 -16.01 -19.95 -1.74
N GLY A 20 -15.23 -19.83 -0.66
CA GLY A 20 -14.87 -18.55 -0.06
C GLY A 20 -14.08 -17.63 -1.00
N GLU A 21 -14.30 -16.32 -0.88
CA GLU A 21 -13.72 -15.30 -1.75
C GLU A 21 -12.91 -14.27 -0.97
N SER A 22 -11.82 -13.78 -1.58
CA SER A 22 -10.97 -12.73 -1.01
C SER A 22 -11.08 -11.47 -1.84
N VAL A 23 -11.48 -10.38 -1.19
CA VAL A 23 -11.59 -9.05 -1.82
C VAL A 23 -10.21 -8.47 -2.09
N TRP A 24 -9.27 -8.64 -1.15
CA TRP A 24 -7.87 -8.28 -1.36
C TRP A 24 -7.28 -8.98 -2.60
N LEU A 25 -7.50 -10.29 -2.73
CA LEU A 25 -6.98 -11.05 -3.87
C LEU A 25 -7.67 -10.62 -5.18
N GLY A 26 -8.95 -10.22 -5.12
CA GLY A 26 -9.65 -9.61 -6.24
C GLY A 26 -8.98 -8.32 -6.72
N HIS A 27 -8.67 -7.38 -5.82
CA HIS A 27 -7.92 -6.17 -6.15
C HIS A 27 -6.54 -6.50 -6.72
N PHE A 28 -5.83 -7.46 -6.12
CA PHE A 28 -4.51 -7.85 -6.60
C PHE A 28 -4.55 -8.50 -7.99
N LEU A 29 -5.54 -9.36 -8.24
CA LEU A 29 -5.73 -10.00 -9.55
C LEU A 29 -6.10 -8.98 -10.64
N TYR A 30 -6.84 -7.91 -10.30
CA TYR A 30 -7.06 -6.79 -11.23
C TYR A 30 -5.74 -6.19 -11.72
N VAL A 31 -4.80 -5.91 -10.80
CA VAL A 31 -3.46 -5.40 -11.14
C VAL A 31 -2.72 -6.38 -12.04
N ILE A 32 -2.69 -7.66 -11.67
CA ILE A 32 -2.01 -8.69 -12.46
C ILE A 32 -2.57 -8.74 -13.89
N LEU A 33 -3.90 -8.79 -14.04
CA LEU A 33 -4.53 -8.85 -15.35
C LEU A 33 -4.22 -7.61 -16.20
N GLY A 34 -4.23 -6.42 -15.60
CA GLY A 34 -3.87 -5.17 -16.28
C GLY A 34 -2.41 -5.16 -16.76
N GLU A 35 -1.47 -5.55 -15.91
CA GLU A 35 -0.05 -5.61 -16.27
C GLU A 35 0.22 -6.68 -17.35
N PHE A 36 -0.40 -7.86 -17.25
CA PHE A 36 -0.29 -8.89 -18.28
C PHE A 36 -0.97 -8.46 -19.60
N ALA A 37 -2.07 -7.72 -19.56
CA ALA A 37 -2.68 -7.15 -20.76
C ALA A 37 -1.72 -6.17 -21.45
N ARG A 38 -1.07 -5.30 -20.67
CA ARG A 38 -0.07 -4.34 -21.18
C ARG A 38 1.14 -5.06 -21.78
N ILE A 39 1.64 -6.12 -21.14
CA ILE A 39 2.73 -6.95 -21.67
C ILE A 39 2.30 -7.64 -22.97
N ALA A 40 1.09 -8.20 -23.03
CA ALA A 40 0.57 -8.87 -24.22
C ALA A 40 0.46 -7.90 -25.42
N SER A 41 -0.13 -6.72 -25.22
CA SER A 41 -0.22 -5.70 -26.29
C SER A 41 1.16 -5.25 -26.78
N ARG A 42 2.14 -5.04 -25.88
CA ARG A 42 3.52 -4.72 -26.26
C ARG A 42 4.22 -5.83 -27.06
N ARG A 43 3.72 -7.07 -26.99
CA ARG A 43 4.17 -8.22 -27.80
C ARG A 43 3.37 -8.40 -29.09
N GLY A 44 2.37 -7.55 -29.35
CA GLY A 44 1.45 -7.68 -30.48
C GLY A 44 0.36 -8.75 -30.28
N GLU A 45 0.16 -9.24 -29.05
CA GLU A 45 -0.83 -10.27 -28.71
C GLU A 45 -2.17 -9.63 -28.31
N GLU A 46 -2.77 -8.88 -29.23
CA GLU A 46 -3.93 -8.02 -28.95
C GLU A 46 -5.18 -8.78 -28.47
N GLU A 47 -5.41 -10.01 -28.95
CA GLU A 47 -6.52 -10.84 -28.47
C GLU A 47 -6.33 -11.22 -26.98
N THR A 48 -5.10 -11.57 -26.60
CA THR A 48 -4.76 -11.87 -25.20
C THR A 48 -4.90 -10.63 -24.33
N ALA A 49 -4.43 -9.47 -24.81
CA ALA A 49 -4.57 -8.20 -24.12
C ALA A 49 -6.06 -7.86 -23.88
N ALA A 50 -6.89 -7.92 -24.92
CA ALA A 50 -8.33 -7.66 -24.83
C ALA A 50 -9.03 -8.61 -23.85
N ARG A 51 -8.67 -9.91 -23.88
CA ARG A 51 -9.23 -10.90 -22.94
C ARG A 51 -8.89 -10.57 -21.48
N TYR A 52 -7.64 -10.24 -21.18
CA TYR A 52 -7.25 -9.89 -19.81
C TYR A 52 -7.86 -8.58 -19.34
N THR A 53 -7.92 -7.56 -20.19
CA THR A 53 -8.62 -6.31 -19.89
C THR A 53 -10.09 -6.54 -19.58
N ALA A 54 -10.79 -7.33 -20.40
CA ALA A 54 -12.21 -7.64 -20.15
C ALA A 54 -12.42 -8.38 -18.82
N ARG A 55 -11.51 -9.29 -18.45
CA ARG A 55 -11.56 -9.99 -17.16
C ARG A 55 -11.27 -9.06 -15.99
N ALA A 56 -10.31 -8.16 -16.12
CA ALA A 56 -10.00 -7.16 -15.11
C ALA A 56 -11.22 -6.26 -14.86
N GLU A 57 -11.84 -5.74 -15.93
CA GLU A 57 -13.02 -4.87 -15.80
C GLU A 57 -14.24 -5.59 -15.20
N GLY A 58 -14.47 -6.84 -15.58
CA GLY A 58 -15.51 -7.66 -14.93
C GLY A 58 -15.25 -7.87 -13.44
N LEU A 59 -13.99 -8.09 -13.06
CA LEU A 59 -13.59 -8.24 -11.65
C LEU A 59 -13.77 -6.93 -10.87
N ARG A 60 -13.35 -5.80 -11.44
CA ARG A 60 -13.55 -4.47 -10.84
C ARG A 60 -15.03 -4.16 -10.61
N ALA A 61 -15.88 -4.47 -11.58
CA ALA A 61 -17.33 -4.28 -11.45
C ALA A 61 -17.89 -5.15 -10.31
N SER A 62 -17.58 -6.45 -10.30
CA SER A 62 -18.05 -7.40 -9.29
C SER A 62 -17.63 -7.01 -7.86
N ILE A 63 -16.36 -6.59 -7.68
CA ILE A 63 -15.88 -6.10 -6.38
C ILE A 63 -16.69 -4.89 -5.92
N ASN A 64 -16.92 -3.91 -6.80
CA ASN A 64 -17.65 -2.70 -6.40
C ASN A 64 -19.15 -2.93 -6.18
N GLU A 65 -19.72 -3.94 -6.83
CA GLU A 65 -21.12 -4.31 -6.65
C GLU A 65 -21.33 -5.06 -5.33
N HIS A 66 -20.46 -6.02 -5.00
CA HIS A 66 -20.73 -6.98 -3.93
C HIS A 66 -19.89 -6.79 -2.66
N ALA A 67 -18.70 -6.18 -2.76
CA ALA A 67 -17.77 -6.10 -1.64
C ALA A 67 -17.81 -4.76 -0.89
N TRP A 68 -18.54 -3.75 -1.36
CA TRP A 68 -18.65 -2.47 -0.67
C TRP A 68 -19.62 -2.53 0.50
N ASP A 69 -19.13 -2.32 1.71
CA ASP A 69 -19.90 -2.32 2.95
C ASP A 69 -20.25 -0.90 3.42
N GLY A 70 -20.54 0.01 2.49
CA GLY A 70 -21.02 1.36 2.78
C GLY A 70 -19.91 2.39 3.07
N GLU A 71 -18.92 2.04 3.88
CA GLU A 71 -17.80 2.93 4.26
C GLU A 71 -16.42 2.34 3.96
N TRP A 72 -16.32 1.03 3.81
CA TRP A 72 -15.12 0.32 3.40
C TRP A 72 -15.49 -0.97 2.65
N TYR A 73 -14.49 -1.64 2.07
CA TYR A 73 -14.67 -2.94 1.44
C TYR A 73 -14.61 -4.06 2.49
N ILE A 74 -15.49 -5.07 2.37
CA ILE A 74 -15.39 -6.29 3.18
C ILE A 74 -14.05 -6.99 2.93
N ARG A 75 -13.63 -7.84 3.87
CA ARG A 75 -12.37 -8.56 3.74
C ARG A 75 -12.47 -9.79 2.84
N ALA A 76 -13.51 -10.58 3.07
CA ALA A 76 -13.70 -11.89 2.46
C ALA A 76 -15.12 -12.41 2.71
N THR A 77 -15.48 -13.47 1.99
CA THR A 77 -16.58 -14.38 2.33
C THR A 77 -16.00 -15.77 2.59
N ASP A 78 -16.58 -16.51 3.53
CA ASP A 78 -16.22 -17.92 3.74
C ASP A 78 -17.02 -18.87 2.83
N ASP A 79 -16.79 -20.17 2.96
CA ASP A 79 -17.41 -21.19 2.10
C ASP A 79 -18.94 -21.27 2.20
N GLU A 80 -19.53 -20.76 3.29
CA GLU A 80 -20.97 -20.63 3.49
C GLU A 80 -21.52 -19.24 3.14
N GLY A 81 -20.67 -18.35 2.62
CA GLY A 81 -21.03 -17.00 2.20
C GLY A 81 -21.15 -16.00 3.35
N ARG A 82 -20.68 -16.34 4.55
CA ARG A 82 -20.66 -15.41 5.68
C ARG A 82 -19.55 -14.38 5.46
N VAL A 83 -19.87 -13.12 5.76
CA VAL A 83 -18.98 -11.99 5.52
C VAL A 83 -17.98 -11.82 6.66
N LEU A 84 -16.73 -11.53 6.30
CA LEU A 84 -15.63 -11.15 7.19
C LEU A 84 -15.21 -9.72 6.88
N GLY A 85 -14.78 -8.94 7.88
CA GLY A 85 -14.35 -7.56 7.65
C GLY A 85 -15.49 -6.60 7.32
N SER A 86 -16.66 -6.79 7.94
CA SER A 86 -17.81 -5.91 7.79
C SER A 86 -18.10 -5.14 9.08
N ARG A 87 -18.73 -3.97 8.95
CA ARG A 87 -19.29 -3.20 10.09
C ARG A 87 -20.30 -3.99 10.93
N GLN A 88 -20.86 -5.07 10.38
CA GLN A 88 -21.77 -5.98 11.08
C GLN A 88 -21.03 -6.97 11.99
N CYS A 89 -19.72 -7.15 11.79
CA CYS A 89 -18.90 -8.03 12.62
C CYS A 89 -18.66 -7.38 14.00
N ALA A 90 -18.59 -8.19 15.06
CA ALA A 90 -18.23 -7.68 16.39
C ALA A 90 -16.71 -7.48 16.55
N GLU A 91 -15.92 -8.35 15.91
CA GLU A 91 -14.45 -8.35 15.87
C GLU A 91 -14.01 -8.46 14.40
N GLY A 92 -12.84 -7.93 14.05
CA GLY A 92 -12.38 -7.87 12.67
C GLY A 92 -13.35 -7.13 11.77
N GLN A 93 -13.74 -5.91 12.14
CA GLN A 93 -14.73 -5.10 11.41
C GLN A 93 -14.18 -4.51 10.12
N ILE A 94 -12.92 -4.09 10.14
CA ILE A 94 -12.25 -3.49 8.99
C ILE A 94 -10.85 -4.06 8.89
N PHE A 95 -10.48 -4.52 7.70
CA PHE A 95 -9.16 -5.04 7.40
C PHE A 95 -8.43 -4.10 6.45
N LEU A 96 -7.19 -3.76 6.81
CA LEU A 96 -6.38 -2.77 6.11
C LEU A 96 -6.17 -3.11 4.63
N ASN A 97 -5.79 -4.37 4.37
CA ASN A 97 -5.31 -4.78 3.06
C ASN A 97 -6.40 -4.68 1.97
N ALA A 98 -7.66 -4.98 2.28
CA ALA A 98 -8.75 -4.78 1.32
C ALA A 98 -8.90 -3.30 0.94
N GLN A 99 -8.70 -2.37 1.88
CA GLN A 99 -8.87 -0.93 1.64
C GLN A 99 -7.70 -0.37 0.84
N THR A 100 -6.47 -0.62 1.30
CA THR A 100 -5.27 -0.08 0.66
C THR A 100 -5.14 -0.60 -0.76
N TRP A 101 -5.48 -1.87 -1.01
CA TRP A 101 -5.43 -2.44 -2.35
C TRP A 101 -6.58 -1.98 -3.26
N ALA A 102 -7.72 -1.58 -2.71
CA ALA A 102 -8.76 -0.95 -3.52
C ALA A 102 -8.27 0.34 -4.21
N VAL A 103 -7.45 1.11 -3.50
CA VAL A 103 -6.76 2.32 -3.99
C VAL A 103 -5.58 1.96 -4.88
N ILE A 104 -4.64 1.13 -4.40
CA ILE A 104 -3.43 0.76 -5.15
C ILE A 104 -3.77 0.14 -6.50
N ALA A 105 -4.81 -0.69 -6.54
CA ALA A 105 -5.26 -1.33 -7.77
C ALA A 105 -6.06 -0.41 -8.70
N GLY A 106 -6.49 0.78 -8.24
CA GLY A 106 -7.39 1.64 -9.01
C GLY A 106 -8.79 1.04 -9.24
N THR A 107 -9.17 0.07 -8.40
CA THR A 107 -10.47 -0.60 -8.51
C THR A 107 -11.59 0.18 -7.84
N ALA A 108 -11.30 0.95 -6.79
CA ALA A 108 -12.29 1.81 -6.15
C ALA A 108 -12.59 3.06 -7.01
N THR A 109 -13.81 3.57 -6.93
CA THR A 109 -14.09 4.92 -7.43
C THR A 109 -13.33 5.95 -6.58
N PRO A 110 -13.04 7.16 -7.10
CA PRO A 110 -12.34 8.19 -6.33
C PRO A 110 -13.00 8.48 -4.97
N GLU A 111 -14.33 8.52 -4.92
CA GLU A 111 -15.10 8.76 -3.70
C GLU A 111 -14.94 7.62 -2.70
N ARG A 112 -15.07 6.37 -3.15
CA ARG A 112 -14.91 5.20 -2.28
C ARG A 112 -13.48 5.04 -1.79
N ALA A 113 -12.50 5.32 -2.64
CA ALA A 113 -11.08 5.29 -2.29
C ALA A 113 -10.79 6.27 -1.14
N LYS A 114 -11.33 7.49 -1.23
CA LYS A 114 -11.23 8.49 -0.16
C LYS A 114 -11.92 8.02 1.13
N VAL A 115 -13.18 7.61 1.05
CA VAL A 115 -13.96 7.18 2.24
C VAL A 115 -13.31 5.98 2.93
N ALA A 116 -12.84 4.99 2.16
CA ALA A 116 -12.16 3.81 2.72
C ALA A 116 -10.86 4.19 3.44
N MET A 117 -10.07 5.12 2.90
CA MET A 117 -8.83 5.57 3.55
C MET A 117 -9.10 6.47 4.77
N GLU A 118 -10.17 7.27 4.77
CA GLU A 118 -10.63 8.00 5.96
C GLU A 118 -11.02 7.01 7.09
N ALA A 119 -11.67 5.89 6.75
CA ALA A 119 -11.96 4.83 7.71
C ALA A 119 -10.67 4.14 8.24
N VAL A 120 -9.68 3.91 7.36
CA VAL A 120 -8.35 3.40 7.77
C VAL A 120 -7.68 4.35 8.77
N GLU A 121 -7.66 5.66 8.49
CA GLU A 121 -7.08 6.63 9.41
C GLU A 121 -7.83 6.70 10.74
N GLY A 122 -9.16 6.70 10.71
CA GLY A 122 -9.99 6.83 11.92
C GLY A 122 -9.99 5.59 12.81
N LEU A 123 -9.92 4.40 12.21
CA LEU A 123 -10.11 3.13 12.94
C LEU A 123 -8.83 2.31 13.09
N LEU A 124 -7.90 2.37 12.13
CA LEU A 124 -6.73 1.50 12.09
C LEU A 124 -5.41 2.24 12.39
N GLU A 125 -5.30 3.54 12.14
CA GLU A 125 -4.04 4.27 12.36
C GLU A 125 -3.74 4.49 13.86
N GLN A 126 -2.77 3.75 14.39
CA GLN A 126 -2.34 3.86 15.80
C GLN A 126 -0.95 4.52 15.92
N GLU A 127 -0.38 4.56 17.13
CA GLU A 127 0.89 5.24 17.43
C GLU A 127 2.08 4.68 16.61
N TYR A 128 2.09 3.37 16.33
CA TYR A 128 3.16 2.66 15.60
C TYR A 128 2.84 2.42 14.11
N GLY A 129 1.66 2.85 13.66
CA GLY A 129 1.20 2.71 12.27
C GLY A 129 -0.19 2.08 12.18
N PRO A 130 -0.70 1.90 10.95
CA PRO A 130 -1.96 1.21 10.70
C PRO A 130 -1.95 -0.26 11.16
N LEU A 131 -2.97 -0.66 11.93
CA LEU A 131 -3.23 -2.05 12.30
C LEU A 131 -3.69 -2.87 11.09
N LEU A 132 -3.42 -4.19 11.10
CA LEU A 132 -3.89 -5.08 10.03
C LEU A 132 -5.42 -5.18 9.98
N PHE A 133 -6.07 -5.20 11.14
CA PHE A 133 -7.51 -5.05 11.29
C PHE A 133 -7.88 -4.67 12.73
N TYR A 134 -9.13 -4.26 12.94
CA TYR A 134 -9.65 -3.92 14.26
C TYR A 134 -11.17 -4.18 14.34
N PRO A 135 -11.73 -4.54 15.52
CA PRO A 135 -11.03 -5.02 16.73
C PRO A 135 -10.30 -6.34 16.53
N ALA A 136 -9.28 -6.64 17.34
CA ALA A 136 -8.65 -7.96 17.32
C ALA A 136 -9.62 -9.06 17.81
N TYR A 137 -9.46 -10.29 17.35
CA TYR A 137 -10.27 -11.43 17.82
C TYR A 137 -9.82 -11.86 19.22
N ALA A 138 -10.73 -11.83 20.20
CA ALA A 138 -10.47 -12.28 21.57
C ALA A 138 -10.67 -13.78 21.76
N ARG A 139 -11.37 -14.45 20.83
CA ARG A 139 -11.65 -15.88 20.89
C ARG A 139 -11.24 -16.57 19.60
N VAL A 140 -10.83 -17.83 19.73
CA VAL A 140 -10.52 -18.67 18.57
C VAL A 140 -11.78 -18.91 17.76
N ASP A 141 -11.71 -18.58 16.48
CA ASP A 141 -12.69 -18.98 15.47
C ASP A 141 -12.01 -19.92 14.48
N ALA A 142 -12.36 -21.21 14.58
CA ALA A 142 -11.80 -22.25 13.73
C ALA A 142 -12.10 -22.05 12.23
N ARG A 143 -13.14 -21.28 11.89
CA ARG A 143 -13.55 -20.98 10.51
C ARG A 143 -12.64 -19.96 9.85
N ILE A 144 -11.94 -19.14 10.63
CA ILE A 144 -10.99 -18.16 10.08
C ILE A 144 -9.61 -18.80 9.90
N GLY A 145 -9.19 -19.65 10.85
CA GLY A 145 -7.90 -20.32 10.81
C GLY A 145 -7.01 -19.90 11.97
N TYR A 146 -5.69 -20.02 11.81
CA TYR A 146 -4.77 -19.79 12.93
C TYR A 146 -4.61 -18.31 13.31
N LEU A 147 -5.06 -17.37 12.48
CA LEU A 147 -5.09 -15.94 12.80
C LEU A 147 -5.73 -15.66 14.16
N THR A 148 -6.85 -16.32 14.47
CA THR A 148 -7.58 -16.13 15.74
C THR A 148 -6.96 -16.88 16.92
N ARG A 149 -5.87 -17.62 16.70
CA ARG A 149 -5.12 -18.32 17.76
C ARG A 149 -3.98 -17.48 18.33
N TYR A 150 -3.61 -16.38 17.66
CA TYR A 150 -2.73 -15.39 18.25
C TYR A 150 -3.47 -14.58 19.31
N ALA A 151 -2.74 -14.12 20.32
CA ALA A 151 -3.30 -13.19 21.29
C ALA A 151 -3.71 -11.87 20.60
N PRO A 152 -4.76 -11.18 21.09
CA PRO A 152 -5.18 -9.89 20.57
C PRO A 152 -4.02 -8.89 20.47
N GLY A 153 -3.97 -8.16 19.35
CA GLY A 153 -2.93 -7.16 19.06
C GLY A 153 -1.59 -7.77 18.65
N MET A 154 -1.45 -9.09 18.54
CA MET A 154 -0.19 -9.73 18.14
C MET A 154 -0.24 -10.23 16.70
N ARG A 155 0.84 -9.97 15.95
CA ARG A 155 1.04 -10.45 14.58
C ARG A 155 -0.18 -10.19 13.69
N GLU A 156 -0.68 -11.23 13.03
CA GLU A 156 -1.84 -11.15 12.15
C GLU A 156 -3.13 -10.78 12.92
N ASN A 157 -3.24 -11.03 14.23
CA ASN A 157 -4.45 -10.73 15.01
C ASN A 157 -4.47 -9.27 15.49
N GLY A 158 -4.64 -8.33 14.57
CA GLY A 158 -4.79 -6.90 14.88
C GLY A 158 -3.50 -6.20 15.33
N GLY A 159 -2.33 -6.78 15.06
CA GLY A 159 -1.05 -6.08 15.20
C GLY A 159 -0.79 -5.08 14.06
N VAL A 160 0.25 -4.26 14.21
CA VAL A 160 0.82 -3.49 13.09
C VAL A 160 1.69 -4.45 12.28
N TYR A 161 1.09 -5.08 11.28
CA TYR A 161 1.82 -5.90 10.33
C TYR A 161 2.50 -4.98 9.31
N THR A 162 3.78 -4.65 9.56
CA THR A 162 4.49 -3.54 8.88
C THR A 162 4.41 -3.63 7.35
N HIS A 163 4.42 -4.84 6.78
CA HIS A 163 4.27 -5.03 5.34
C HIS A 163 2.92 -4.49 4.84
N ALA A 164 1.78 -4.87 5.45
CA ALA A 164 0.49 -4.32 5.07
C ALA A 164 0.37 -2.83 5.40
N ALA A 165 0.93 -2.41 6.53
CA ALA A 165 0.92 -1.02 6.97
C ALA A 165 1.62 -0.07 5.95
N THR A 166 2.68 -0.53 5.27
CA THR A 166 3.30 0.25 4.19
C THR A 166 2.39 0.47 2.98
N TRP A 167 1.43 -0.43 2.72
CA TRP A 167 0.46 -0.21 1.63
C TRP A 167 -0.46 0.97 1.89
N ALA A 168 -0.74 1.30 3.16
CA ALA A 168 -1.48 2.50 3.51
C ALA A 168 -0.71 3.76 3.10
N VAL A 169 0.61 3.79 3.30
CA VAL A 169 1.46 4.90 2.84
C VAL A 169 1.36 5.06 1.33
N LEU A 170 1.46 3.95 0.58
CA LEU A 170 1.34 4.01 -0.88
C LEU A 170 -0.05 4.47 -1.33
N ALA A 171 -1.11 3.98 -0.69
CA ALA A 171 -2.49 4.38 -1.00
C ALA A 171 -2.71 5.88 -0.76
N GLU A 172 -2.25 6.42 0.37
CA GLU A 172 -2.31 7.87 0.64
C GLU A 172 -1.49 8.67 -0.37
N CYS A 173 -0.31 8.17 -0.79
CA CYS A 173 0.46 8.80 -1.85
C CYS A 173 -0.32 8.88 -3.18
N LEU A 174 -0.99 7.79 -3.57
CA LEU A 174 -1.80 7.73 -4.79
C LEU A 174 -3.04 8.61 -4.74
N LEU A 175 -3.52 8.96 -3.54
CA LEU A 175 -4.59 9.93 -3.32
C LEU A 175 -4.09 11.39 -3.23
N GLY A 176 -2.78 11.63 -3.36
CA GLY A 176 -2.19 12.97 -3.22
C GLY A 176 -2.09 13.48 -1.78
N ARG A 177 -2.24 12.59 -0.79
CA ARG A 177 -2.32 12.93 0.65
C ARG A 177 -0.96 12.76 1.34
N GLY A 178 0.04 13.52 0.88
CA GLY A 178 1.43 13.42 1.30
C GLY A 178 1.67 13.59 2.80
N ASP A 179 0.92 14.46 3.47
CA ASP A 179 0.99 14.61 4.93
C ASP A 179 0.55 13.35 5.70
N ALA A 180 -0.53 12.70 5.24
CA ALA A 180 -1.01 11.43 5.83
C ALA A 180 -0.02 10.30 5.55
N ALA A 181 0.45 10.19 4.30
CA ALA A 181 1.44 9.19 3.88
C ALA A 181 2.73 9.29 4.72
N TYR A 182 3.29 10.50 4.86
CA TYR A 182 4.50 10.73 5.63
C TYR A 182 4.30 10.49 7.13
N ARG A 183 3.15 10.89 7.70
CA ARG A 183 2.80 10.62 9.10
C ARG A 183 2.80 9.11 9.37
N MET A 184 2.12 8.32 8.54
CA MET A 184 2.08 6.86 8.67
C MET A 184 3.47 6.24 8.52
N TYR A 185 4.25 6.67 7.52
CA TYR A 185 5.64 6.23 7.32
C TYR A 185 6.49 6.49 8.58
N ARG A 186 6.39 7.68 9.16
CA ARG A 186 7.15 8.08 10.36
C ARG A 186 6.80 7.24 11.58
N LYS A 187 5.53 6.84 11.71
CA LYS A 187 5.05 5.97 12.80
C LYS A 187 5.66 4.57 12.75
N MET A 188 5.96 4.05 11.56
CA MET A 188 6.56 2.73 11.37
C MET A 188 8.10 2.73 11.35
N CYS A 189 8.72 3.89 11.17
CA CYS A 189 10.16 4.01 10.96
C CYS A 189 10.97 3.59 12.22
N PRO A 190 11.85 2.57 12.11
CA PRO A 190 12.61 2.02 13.24
C PRO A 190 13.47 3.05 13.97
N ILE A 191 14.01 4.05 13.27
CA ILE A 191 14.84 5.10 13.87
C ILE A 191 14.02 5.89 14.90
N TYR A 192 12.79 6.26 14.54
CA TYR A 192 11.91 7.00 15.47
C TYR A 192 11.36 6.12 16.58
N ARG A 193 11.03 4.85 16.27
CA ARG A 193 10.52 3.91 17.30
C ARG A 193 11.61 3.53 18.30
N GLY A 194 12.84 3.43 17.83
CA GLY A 194 14.04 3.17 18.60
C GLY A 194 14.40 4.22 19.64
N LEU A 195 13.77 5.41 19.60
CA LEU A 195 13.94 6.45 20.62
C LEU A 195 13.30 6.08 21.96
N ALA A 196 12.43 5.06 21.99
CA ALA A 196 11.83 4.49 23.20
C ALA A 196 12.15 2.98 23.30
N PRO A 197 13.43 2.61 23.53
CA PRO A 197 13.89 1.23 23.40
C PRO A 197 13.24 0.27 24.40
N GLU A 198 12.85 0.72 25.58
CA GLU A 198 12.20 -0.10 26.62
C GLU A 198 10.82 -0.61 26.17
N ARG A 199 10.12 0.21 25.38
CA ARG A 199 8.82 -0.13 24.78
C ARG A 199 8.99 -0.85 23.44
N TYR A 200 9.90 -0.37 22.59
CA TYR A 200 10.09 -0.92 21.25
C TYR A 200 10.73 -2.30 21.24
N GLN A 201 11.71 -2.55 22.12
CA GLN A 201 12.39 -3.85 22.31
C GLN A 201 12.90 -4.54 21.03
N ALA A 202 13.17 -3.75 19.99
CA ALA A 202 13.67 -4.20 18.69
C ALA A 202 14.78 -3.26 18.20
N GLU A 203 15.57 -3.70 17.23
CA GLU A 203 16.72 -2.95 16.76
C GLU A 203 16.30 -1.66 16.01
N PRO A 204 16.86 -0.49 16.34
CA PRO A 204 16.40 0.80 15.83
C PRO A 204 16.85 1.10 14.38
N TYR A 205 17.51 0.13 13.73
CA TYR A 205 18.13 0.27 12.41
C TYR A 205 17.66 -0.79 11.39
N VAL A 206 16.72 -1.67 11.77
CA VAL A 206 16.11 -2.63 10.85
C VAL A 206 14.58 -2.55 10.93
N THR A 207 13.91 -2.74 9.80
CA THR A 207 12.44 -2.76 9.75
C THR A 207 11.91 -4.08 10.33
N PRO A 208 11.05 -4.05 11.38
CA PRO A 208 10.42 -5.26 11.90
C PRO A 208 9.27 -5.71 11.00
N GLY A 209 8.98 -7.01 10.99
CA GLY A 209 7.80 -7.56 10.32
C GLY A 209 6.51 -7.19 11.05
N ASN A 210 6.56 -7.09 12.39
CA ASN A 210 5.41 -6.76 13.20
C ASN A 210 5.75 -5.83 14.36
N VAL A 211 4.78 -5.01 14.76
CA VAL A 211 4.73 -4.34 16.06
C VAL A 211 3.41 -4.67 16.74
N ASP A 212 3.47 -5.01 18.03
CA ASP A 212 2.29 -5.33 18.83
C ASP A 212 1.34 -4.11 18.86
N GLY A 213 0.06 -4.34 18.54
CA GLY A 213 -1.03 -3.36 18.50
C GLY A 213 -1.61 -3.02 19.88
N PRO A 214 -2.62 -2.13 19.95
CA PRO A 214 -3.14 -1.58 21.21
C PRO A 214 -3.84 -2.62 22.09
N ASP A 215 -4.39 -3.69 21.51
CA ASP A 215 -5.03 -4.77 22.26
C ASP A 215 -4.03 -5.72 22.96
N SER A 216 -2.72 -5.56 22.70
CA SER A 216 -1.66 -6.32 23.36
C SER A 216 -1.23 -5.64 24.68
N ALA A 217 -0.96 -6.46 25.71
CA ALA A 217 -0.33 -5.99 26.94
C ALA A 217 1.10 -5.42 26.73
N CYS A 218 1.70 -5.66 25.55
CA CYS A 218 3.01 -5.15 25.16
C CYS A 218 2.93 -4.17 23.98
N PHE A 219 1.88 -3.34 23.91
CA PHE A 219 1.68 -2.38 22.82
C PHE A 219 2.95 -1.58 22.47
N GLY A 220 3.39 -1.68 21.22
CA GLY A 220 4.57 -1.01 20.69
C GLY A 220 5.84 -1.87 20.62
N ARG A 221 5.79 -3.12 21.12
CA ARG A 221 6.90 -4.05 21.03
C ARG A 221 7.09 -4.56 19.59
N GLY A 222 8.27 -4.33 19.03
CA GLY A 222 8.69 -4.86 17.74
C GLY A 222 9.04 -6.35 17.82
N SER A 223 8.74 -7.08 16.75
CA SER A 223 9.08 -8.50 16.61
C SER A 223 9.25 -8.90 15.15
N TRP A 224 9.73 -10.12 14.91
CA TRP A 224 10.03 -10.62 13.56
C TRP A 224 10.97 -9.66 12.82
N THR A 225 12.09 -9.31 13.46
CA THR A 225 13.08 -8.40 12.88
C THR A 225 13.88 -9.12 11.79
N TRP A 226 14.53 -8.33 10.93
CA TRP A 226 15.37 -8.77 9.81
C TRP A 226 14.66 -9.49 8.66
N TYR A 227 14.08 -10.66 8.91
CA TYR A 227 13.55 -11.53 7.86
C TYR A 227 12.10 -11.18 7.51
N THR A 228 11.91 -10.08 6.78
CA THR A 228 10.57 -9.62 6.40
C THR A 228 10.55 -8.89 5.06
N GLY A 229 9.47 -9.08 4.29
CA GLY A 229 9.16 -8.27 3.11
C GLY A 229 8.91 -6.78 3.43
N SER A 230 8.67 -6.44 4.70
CA SER A 230 8.47 -5.06 5.16
C SER A 230 9.65 -4.15 4.83
N ALA A 231 10.89 -4.65 4.85
CA ALA A 231 12.05 -3.82 4.50
C ALA A 231 12.00 -3.36 3.04
N ALA A 232 11.69 -4.28 2.12
CA ALA A 232 11.56 -3.97 0.70
C ALA A 232 10.42 -2.99 0.43
N TRP A 233 9.26 -3.20 1.06
CA TRP A 233 8.14 -2.29 0.91
C TRP A 233 8.37 -0.93 1.55
N MET A 234 9.00 -0.85 2.72
CA MET A 234 9.34 0.43 3.37
C MET A 234 10.26 1.27 2.48
N LEU A 235 11.25 0.63 1.84
CA LEU A 235 12.09 1.29 0.85
C LEU A 235 11.29 1.73 -0.37
N LYS A 236 10.45 0.84 -0.92
CA LYS A 236 9.61 1.10 -2.09
C LYS A 236 8.69 2.28 -1.85
N VAL A 237 7.91 2.31 -0.77
CA VAL A 237 6.97 3.41 -0.52
C VAL A 237 7.67 4.72 -0.17
N GLY A 238 8.88 4.67 0.41
CA GLY A 238 9.69 5.87 0.61
C GLY A 238 10.15 6.48 -0.72
N ILE A 239 10.71 5.67 -1.62
CA ILE A 239 11.29 6.15 -2.90
C ILE A 239 10.22 6.36 -3.96
N GLU A 240 9.39 5.34 -4.20
CA GLU A 240 8.40 5.30 -5.28
C GLU A 240 7.10 5.98 -4.87
N GLY A 241 6.71 5.93 -3.59
CA GLY A 241 5.51 6.61 -3.09
C GLY A 241 5.80 8.07 -2.74
N ILE A 242 6.45 8.31 -1.60
CA ILE A 242 6.65 9.64 -1.01
C ILE A 242 7.53 10.52 -1.91
N LEU A 243 8.75 10.08 -2.21
CA LEU A 243 9.63 10.84 -3.11
C LEU A 243 9.16 10.77 -4.57
N GLY A 244 8.27 9.84 -4.92
CA GLY A 244 7.64 9.78 -6.23
C GLY A 244 8.54 9.36 -7.39
N VAL A 245 9.74 8.83 -7.14
CA VAL A 245 10.72 8.47 -8.19
C VAL A 245 10.53 7.02 -8.59
N ARG A 246 9.81 6.79 -9.70
CA ARG A 246 9.25 5.50 -10.10
C ARG A 246 9.69 5.06 -11.49
N PRO A 247 10.30 3.88 -11.66
CA PRO A 247 10.55 3.35 -13.00
C PRO A 247 9.21 2.94 -13.65
N VAL A 248 8.95 3.42 -14.87
CA VAL A 248 7.82 2.99 -15.71
C VAL A 248 8.33 2.47 -17.04
N TYR A 249 7.47 1.92 -17.90
CA TYR A 249 7.90 1.40 -19.20
C TYR A 249 8.51 2.51 -20.06
N GLU A 250 7.84 3.66 -20.11
CA GLU A 250 8.15 4.81 -20.96
C GLU A 250 9.38 5.62 -20.49
N GLY A 251 9.78 5.49 -19.22
CA GLY A 251 10.86 6.28 -18.66
C GLY A 251 10.92 6.23 -17.14
N LEU A 252 11.37 7.32 -16.52
CA LEU A 252 11.39 7.51 -15.08
C LEU A 252 10.32 8.51 -14.69
N LEU A 253 9.22 8.05 -14.10
CA LEU A 253 8.19 8.93 -13.53
C LEU A 253 8.75 9.62 -12.28
N VAL A 254 8.58 10.94 -12.20
CA VAL A 254 8.89 11.74 -11.02
C VAL A 254 7.65 12.49 -10.59
N ASP A 255 6.92 11.91 -9.65
CA ASP A 255 5.61 12.38 -9.20
C ASP A 255 5.54 12.35 -7.67
N PRO A 256 6.15 13.34 -6.99
CA PRO A 256 6.29 13.37 -5.54
C PRO A 256 4.96 13.52 -4.82
N CYS A 257 4.82 12.83 -3.68
CA CYS A 257 3.73 12.98 -2.74
C CYS A 257 4.30 13.13 -1.32
N ILE A 258 4.74 14.36 -1.01
CA ILE A 258 5.54 14.71 0.18
C ILE A 258 4.69 15.46 1.21
N PRO A 259 5.10 15.53 2.48
CA PRO A 259 4.36 16.37 3.43
C PRO A 259 4.51 17.85 3.06
N SER A 260 3.43 18.63 3.25
CA SER A 260 3.34 20.03 2.80
C SER A 260 4.43 20.94 3.36
N HIS A 261 4.95 20.64 4.55
CA HIS A 261 5.99 21.42 5.20
C HIS A 261 7.40 21.26 4.60
N TRP A 262 7.61 20.41 3.58
CA TRP A 262 8.89 20.28 2.89
C TRP A 262 9.03 21.33 1.79
N ASP A 263 10.13 22.09 1.79
CA ASP A 263 10.50 23.03 0.71
C ASP A 263 10.90 22.30 -0.58
N GLY A 264 11.25 21.02 -0.49
CA GLY A 264 11.82 20.23 -1.58
C GLY A 264 12.82 19.19 -1.11
N PHE A 265 13.42 18.49 -2.05
CA PHE A 265 14.46 17.49 -1.78
C PHE A 265 15.32 17.23 -3.03
N ARG A 266 16.43 16.51 -2.86
CA ARG A 266 17.29 16.07 -3.97
C ARG A 266 17.48 14.55 -3.95
N VAL A 267 17.43 13.93 -5.11
CA VAL A 267 17.68 12.50 -5.32
C VAL A 267 18.66 12.30 -6.46
N ARG A 268 19.66 11.45 -6.25
CA ARG A 268 20.52 10.95 -7.32
C ARG A 268 20.11 9.52 -7.66
N ARG A 269 19.55 9.30 -8.85
CA ARG A 269 19.01 8.00 -9.28
C ARG A 269 19.77 7.47 -10.49
N VAL A 270 20.36 6.29 -10.38
CA VAL A 270 20.91 5.57 -11.55
C VAL A 270 19.78 4.77 -12.20
N PHE A 271 19.45 5.00 -13.47
CA PHE A 271 18.36 4.31 -14.15
C PHE A 271 18.69 4.05 -15.63
N ARG A 272 18.54 2.79 -16.07
CA ARG A 272 18.72 2.33 -17.46
C ARG A 272 19.98 2.86 -18.16
N GLY A 273 21.12 2.89 -17.45
CA GLY A 273 22.40 3.30 -18.03
C GLY A 273 22.70 4.81 -18.00
N ALA A 274 21.91 5.62 -17.30
CA ALA A 274 22.18 7.03 -17.05
C ALA A 274 21.99 7.40 -15.57
N VAL A 275 22.49 8.56 -15.17
CA VAL A 275 22.29 9.15 -13.83
C VAL A 275 21.35 10.34 -13.94
N TYR A 276 20.36 10.42 -13.06
CA TYR A 276 19.41 11.52 -12.96
C TYR A 276 19.65 12.22 -11.63
N GLU A 277 20.05 13.49 -11.68
CA GLU A 277 20.12 14.38 -10.53
C GLU A 277 18.83 15.17 -10.46
N ILE A 278 17.93 14.70 -9.61
CA ILE A 278 16.56 15.21 -9.48
C ILE A 278 16.53 16.19 -8.31
N GLU A 279 16.15 17.43 -8.58
CA GLU A 279 15.82 18.45 -7.60
C GLU A 279 14.32 18.73 -7.64
N VAL A 280 13.63 18.50 -6.52
CA VAL A 280 12.22 18.83 -6.34
C VAL A 280 12.13 20.09 -5.48
N GLN A 281 11.30 21.04 -5.92
CA GLN A 281 11.00 22.29 -5.21
C GLN A 281 9.49 22.37 -4.96
N ASN A 282 9.09 22.85 -3.78
CA ASN A 282 7.69 22.95 -3.36
C ASN A 282 7.37 24.37 -2.85
N PRO A 283 7.42 25.39 -3.72
CA PRO A 283 7.21 26.79 -3.31
C PRO A 283 5.81 27.04 -2.72
N ASP A 284 4.81 26.28 -3.17
CA ASP A 284 3.42 26.43 -2.76
C ASP A 284 3.05 25.54 -1.57
N HIS A 285 4.01 24.79 -1.01
CA HIS A 285 3.81 23.88 0.13
C HIS A 285 2.64 22.91 -0.07
N VAL A 286 2.48 22.36 -1.29
CA VAL A 286 1.46 21.35 -1.60
C VAL A 286 1.97 19.94 -1.29
N SER A 287 1.05 18.99 -1.09
CA SER A 287 1.45 17.58 -0.88
C SER A 287 1.82 16.86 -2.18
N SER A 288 1.20 17.23 -3.29
CA SER A 288 1.37 16.60 -4.60
C SER A 288 0.94 17.54 -5.71
N GLY A 289 1.28 17.20 -6.96
CA GLY A 289 0.93 17.99 -8.15
C GLY A 289 2.18 18.62 -8.74
N VAL A 290 2.60 18.14 -9.92
CA VAL A 290 3.77 18.63 -10.64
C VAL A 290 3.33 19.74 -11.59
N ALA A 291 3.73 20.98 -11.30
CA ALA A 291 3.41 22.14 -12.13
C ALA A 291 4.41 22.33 -13.28
N GLU A 292 5.68 21.97 -13.07
CA GLU A 292 6.74 22.16 -14.06
C GLU A 292 7.81 21.08 -13.98
N VAL A 293 8.30 20.67 -15.15
CA VAL A 293 9.43 19.76 -15.32
C VAL A 293 10.44 20.37 -16.30
N VAL A 294 11.70 20.43 -15.88
CA VAL A 294 12.83 20.86 -16.71
C VAL A 294 13.89 19.77 -16.70
N VAL A 295 14.31 19.31 -17.88
CA VAL A 295 15.37 18.32 -18.07
C VAL A 295 16.49 18.95 -18.90
N ASP A 296 17.70 18.97 -18.36
CA ASP A 296 18.88 19.60 -18.99
C ASP A 296 18.61 21.02 -19.53
N SER A 297 17.99 21.86 -18.70
CA SER A 297 17.58 23.24 -19.03
C SER A 297 16.44 23.37 -20.06
N HIS A 298 15.83 22.28 -20.51
CA HIS A 298 14.69 22.28 -21.41
C HIS A 298 13.40 21.90 -20.68
N ARG A 299 12.36 22.74 -20.80
CA ARG A 299 11.02 22.38 -20.31
C ARG A 299 10.50 21.19 -21.09
N GLN A 300 9.83 20.26 -20.41
CA GLN A 300 9.09 19.18 -21.04
C GLN A 300 7.65 19.12 -20.54
N GLU A 301 6.78 18.50 -21.32
CA GLU A 301 5.42 18.17 -20.92
C GLU A 301 5.39 16.83 -20.18
N GLY A 302 4.56 16.76 -19.14
CA GLY A 302 4.43 15.57 -18.31
C GLY A 302 5.63 15.32 -17.39
N ASN A 303 5.45 14.34 -16.51
CA ASN A 303 6.36 14.01 -15.41
C ASN A 303 7.10 12.68 -15.61
N VAL A 304 7.08 12.11 -16.81
CA VAL A 304 7.90 10.95 -17.19
C VAL A 304 9.17 11.46 -17.86
N ILE A 305 10.29 11.32 -17.18
CA ILE A 305 11.61 11.69 -17.69
C ILE A 305 12.09 10.62 -18.68
N PRO A 306 12.59 10.99 -19.87
CA PRO A 306 13.08 10.04 -20.87
C PRO A 306 14.18 9.11 -20.32
N SER A 307 14.20 7.88 -20.81
CA SER A 307 15.29 6.94 -20.55
C SER A 307 16.47 7.19 -21.49
N PHE A 308 17.43 8.04 -21.12
CA PHE A 308 18.55 8.43 -21.98
C PHE A 308 19.52 7.29 -22.32
N GLY A 309 19.96 6.52 -21.32
CA GLY A 309 20.83 5.35 -21.51
C GLY A 309 22.18 5.61 -22.18
N ASP A 310 22.67 6.84 -22.12
CA ASP A 310 23.87 7.31 -22.82
C ASP A 310 25.13 7.36 -21.92
N GLY A 311 25.04 6.85 -20.69
CA GLY A 311 26.13 6.86 -19.71
C GLY A 311 26.36 8.21 -19.00
N ARG A 312 25.55 9.24 -19.28
CA ARG A 312 25.74 10.60 -18.77
C ARG A 312 24.90 10.87 -17.51
N THR A 313 25.14 12.05 -16.94
CA THR A 313 24.34 12.62 -15.86
C THR A 313 23.43 13.69 -16.44
N HIS A 314 22.13 13.59 -16.16
CA HIS A 314 21.10 14.54 -16.58
C HIS A 314 20.54 15.24 -15.35
N THR A 315 20.31 16.54 -15.49
CA THR A 315 19.69 17.37 -14.45
C THR A 315 18.18 17.38 -14.66
N VAL A 316 17.43 17.12 -13.60
CA VAL A 316 15.97 17.14 -13.60
C VAL A 316 15.50 18.08 -12.51
N LYS A 317 14.78 19.13 -12.86
CA LYS A 317 14.13 20.03 -11.92
C LYS A 317 12.62 19.83 -11.99
N ILE A 318 12.02 19.58 -10.82
CA ILE A 318 10.58 19.44 -10.63
C ILE A 318 10.12 20.58 -9.73
N THR A 319 9.09 21.29 -10.14
CA THR A 319 8.40 22.28 -9.30
C THR A 319 6.98 21.77 -9.02
N LEU A 320 6.64 21.61 -7.74
CA LEU A 320 5.28 21.30 -7.31
C LEU A 320 4.43 22.57 -7.28
N GLY A 321 3.12 22.42 -7.50
CA GLY A 321 2.16 23.51 -7.50
C GLY A 321 0.74 23.03 -7.83
N THR A 322 -0.24 23.93 -7.69
CA THR A 322 -1.67 23.68 -7.98
C THR A 322 -2.04 23.93 -9.44
#